data_AF-A0A4Z0QYP0-F1
#
_entry.id   AF-A0A4Z0QYP0-F1
#
_cell.length_a   1.000
_cell.length_b   1.000
_cell.length_c   1.000
_cell.angle_alpha   90.00
_cell.angle_beta   90.00
_cell.angle_gamma   90.00
#
_symmetry.space_group_name_H-M   'P 1'
#
loop_
_entity.id
_entity.type
_entity.pdbx_description
1 polymer ?
#
loop_
_entity_poly.entity_id
_entity_poly.type
_entity_poly.pdbx_seq_one_letter_code
_entity_poly.pdbx_strand_id
1 'polypeptide(L)'
;MTRDEILAMVPGRELDALVAEKVFGWTGRKTVYRWDDRKKHERPLIIFTDGDRKNADNYTPYVDNNGTKINYSEPHKVFIPPCYSTDISVAWDVVEKMCKGRSYEISSSFQDEYDVGDVGWLITWGNMGSPGQEEIWAPTIPEAICKAALLAKEDTSDAG
;
A
#
# COMPACT_ATOMS: atom_id res chain seq x y z
N MET A 1 -11.40 3.80 6.96
CA MET A 1 -10.54 4.99 6.74
C MET A 1 -11.30 5.85 5.75
N THR A 2 -11.32 7.17 5.87
CA THR A 2 -12.13 7.97 4.95
C THR A 2 -11.46 8.10 3.59
N ARG A 3 -12.24 8.37 2.54
CA ARG A 3 -11.74 8.62 1.18
C ARG A 3 -10.66 9.72 1.18
N ASP A 4 -10.95 10.84 1.82
CA ASP A 4 -10.06 12.01 1.86
C ASP A 4 -8.76 11.70 2.60
N GLU A 5 -8.82 10.89 3.66
CA GLU A 5 -7.63 10.39 4.35
C GLU A 5 -6.73 9.58 3.41
N ILE A 6 -7.31 8.68 2.59
CA ILE A 6 -6.55 7.88 1.60
C ILE A 6 -5.88 8.80 0.57
N LEU A 7 -6.66 9.73 0.01
CA LEU A 7 -6.19 10.63 -1.05
C LEU A 7 -5.11 11.59 -0.57
N ALA A 8 -5.16 12.01 0.70
CA ALA A 8 -4.15 12.86 1.33
C ALA A 8 -2.86 12.11 1.73
N MET A 9 -2.83 10.78 1.68
CA MET A 9 -1.62 10.02 2.03
C MET A 9 -0.48 10.30 1.06
N VAL A 10 0.69 10.55 1.63
CA VAL A 10 1.95 10.64 0.87
C VAL A 10 2.45 9.21 0.56
N PRO A 11 2.95 8.94 -0.66
CA PRO A 11 3.62 7.69 -0.98
C PRO A 11 4.72 7.32 0.02
N GLY A 12 4.79 6.04 0.37
CA GLY A 12 5.76 5.51 1.31
C GLY A 12 5.20 4.43 2.22
N ARG A 13 5.94 4.14 3.29
CA ARG A 13 5.75 2.94 4.12
C ARG A 13 4.35 2.79 4.71
N GLU A 14 3.71 3.87 5.11
CA GLU A 14 2.36 3.82 5.67
C GLU A 14 1.31 3.46 4.62
N LEU A 15 1.40 4.05 3.41
CA LEU A 15 0.52 3.73 2.30
C LEU A 15 0.75 2.28 1.82
N ASP A 16 2.02 1.87 1.70
CA ASP A 16 2.40 0.50 1.32
C ASP A 16 1.88 -0.55 2.32
N ALA A 17 1.96 -0.24 3.62
CA ALA A 17 1.44 -1.11 4.66
C ALA A 17 -0.09 -1.24 4.61
N LEU A 18 -0.81 -0.16 4.32
CA LEU A 18 -2.25 -0.22 4.15
C LEU A 18 -2.64 -1.04 2.92
N VAL A 19 -1.90 -0.92 1.81
CA VAL A 19 -2.11 -1.78 0.64
C VAL A 19 -1.89 -3.25 0.99
N ALA A 20 -0.78 -3.58 1.68
CA ALA A 20 -0.53 -4.95 2.14
C ALA A 20 -1.67 -5.50 3.02
N GLU A 21 -2.14 -4.68 3.96
CA GLU A 21 -3.20 -5.05 4.90
C GLU A 21 -4.56 -5.23 4.20
N LYS A 22 -5.01 -4.23 3.45
CA LYS A 22 -6.38 -4.15 2.91
C LYS A 22 -6.54 -4.85 1.56
N VAL A 23 -5.54 -4.77 0.69
CA VAL A 23 -5.60 -5.35 -0.66
C VAL A 23 -5.12 -6.80 -0.65
N PHE A 24 -4.01 -7.07 0.04
CA PHE A 24 -3.43 -8.41 0.10
C PHE A 24 -3.89 -9.25 1.29
N GLY A 25 -4.48 -8.63 2.32
CA GLY A 25 -4.97 -9.34 3.50
C GLY A 25 -3.87 -9.73 4.48
N TRP A 26 -2.73 -9.03 4.48
CA TRP A 26 -1.65 -9.27 5.44
C TRP A 26 -2.10 -8.92 6.86
N THR A 27 -1.63 -9.65 7.87
CA THR A 27 -2.07 -9.47 9.26
C THR A 27 -0.92 -9.37 10.26
N GLY A 28 -1.24 -8.89 11.46
CA GLY A 28 -0.27 -8.70 12.54
C GLY A 28 0.68 -7.53 12.27
N ARG A 29 0.14 -6.44 11.73
CA ARG A 29 0.86 -5.17 11.53
C ARG A 29 1.49 -4.71 12.83
N LYS A 30 2.79 -4.41 12.79
CA LYS A 30 3.56 -3.90 13.93
C LYS A 30 4.58 -2.88 13.49
N THR A 31 4.78 -1.87 14.33
CA THR A 31 5.90 -0.95 14.22
C THR A 31 7.06 -1.50 15.02
N VAL A 32 8.21 -1.62 14.36
CA VAL A 32 9.42 -2.19 14.93
C VAL A 32 10.63 -1.36 14.56
N TYR A 33 11.75 -1.62 15.21
CA TYR A 33 13.04 -1.03 14.88
C TYR A 33 14.05 -2.14 14.62
N ARG A 34 15.00 -1.89 13.74
CA ARG A 34 16.16 -2.78 13.62
C ARG A 34 16.93 -2.79 14.93
N TRP A 35 17.52 -3.93 15.26
CA TRP A 35 18.33 -4.07 16.47
C TRP A 35 19.43 -3.00 16.59
N ASP A 36 20.04 -2.60 15.47
CA ASP A 36 21.09 -1.58 15.45
C ASP A 36 20.54 -0.18 15.83
N ASP A 37 19.27 0.07 15.53
CA ASP A 37 18.57 1.34 15.80
C ASP A 37 17.77 1.34 17.13
N ARG A 38 17.81 0.24 17.90
CA ARG A 38 17.00 0.01 19.12
C ARG A 38 17.13 1.05 20.25
N LYS A 39 18.16 1.89 20.22
CA LYS A 39 18.37 2.93 21.25
C LYS A 39 17.81 4.29 20.83
N LYS A 40 17.70 4.50 19.53
CA LYS A 40 17.40 5.81 18.94
C LYS A 40 15.96 5.88 18.45
N HIS A 41 15.41 4.76 17.99
CA HIS A 41 14.05 4.68 17.44
C HIS A 41 13.78 5.71 16.33
N GLU A 42 14.84 6.12 15.61
CA GLU A 42 14.77 7.18 14.59
C GLU A 42 14.11 6.72 13.29
N ARG A 43 14.08 5.40 13.03
CA ARG A 43 13.63 4.82 11.76
C ARG A 43 12.67 3.65 12.03
N PRO A 44 11.40 3.94 12.34
CA PRO A 44 10.40 2.88 12.49
C PRO A 44 10.22 2.14 11.17
N LEU A 45 10.04 0.82 11.27
CA LEU A 45 9.67 -0.06 10.18
C LEU A 45 8.29 -0.65 10.47
N ILE A 46 7.48 -0.77 9.43
CA ILE A 46 6.20 -1.49 9.51
C ILE A 46 6.43 -2.89 8.97
N ILE A 47 6.13 -3.87 9.81
CA ILE A 47 6.19 -5.29 9.46
C ILE A 47 4.85 -5.96 9.71
N PHE A 48 4.69 -7.15 9.14
CA PHE A 48 3.56 -8.04 9.35
C PHE A 48 4.05 -9.41 9.83
N THR A 49 3.26 -10.08 10.65
CA THR A 49 3.57 -11.45 11.12
C THR A 49 3.05 -12.52 10.18
N ASP A 50 2.13 -12.16 9.29
CA ASP A 50 1.61 -13.02 8.23
C ASP A 50 1.41 -12.20 6.94
N GLY A 51 1.87 -12.76 5.82
CA GLY A 51 1.96 -12.05 4.54
C GLY A 51 2.45 -12.94 3.39
N ASP A 52 2.80 -12.32 2.26
CA ASP A 52 3.29 -13.06 1.10
C ASP A 52 4.71 -13.59 1.36
N ARG A 53 4.89 -14.90 1.22
CA ARG A 53 6.17 -15.61 1.37
C ARG A 53 7.28 -15.08 0.48
N LYS A 54 6.96 -14.43 -0.65
CA LYS A 54 7.94 -13.77 -1.51
C LYS A 54 8.66 -12.59 -0.85
N ASN A 55 8.02 -11.97 0.16
CA ASN A 55 8.49 -10.76 0.84
C ASN A 55 8.92 -11.02 2.30
N ALA A 56 9.24 -12.27 2.64
CA ALA A 56 9.79 -12.59 3.93
C ALA A 56 11.22 -12.04 4.03
N ASP A 57 11.44 -11.06 4.90
CA ASP A 57 12.80 -10.62 5.25
C ASP A 57 13.41 -11.65 6.21
N ASN A 58 14.67 -11.97 5.98
CA ASN A 58 15.32 -13.12 6.57
C ASN A 58 16.37 -12.65 7.58
N TYR A 59 16.12 -12.98 8.85
CA TYR A 59 17.09 -13.05 9.96
C TYR A 59 17.55 -11.76 10.65
N THR A 60 17.09 -10.56 10.27
CA THR A 60 17.44 -9.36 11.06
C THR A 60 16.67 -9.34 12.38
N PRO A 61 17.32 -9.24 13.56
CA PRO A 61 16.59 -9.08 14.82
C PRO A 61 15.91 -7.71 14.85
N TYR A 62 14.62 -7.70 15.20
CA TYR A 62 13.84 -6.48 15.42
C TYR A 62 13.52 -6.31 16.91
N VAL A 63 13.26 -5.06 17.30
CA VAL A 63 12.74 -4.71 18.62
C VAL A 63 11.41 -3.96 18.48
N ASP A 64 10.54 -4.09 19.49
CA ASP A 64 9.34 -3.26 19.60
C ASP A 64 9.67 -1.86 20.16
N ASN A 65 8.64 -1.04 20.35
CA ASN A 65 8.76 0.30 20.93
C ASN A 65 9.36 0.32 22.35
N ASN A 66 9.32 -0.82 23.06
CA ASN A 66 9.89 -0.97 24.40
C ASN A 66 11.33 -1.48 24.36
N GLY A 67 11.92 -1.66 23.17
CA GLY A 67 13.23 -2.27 23.01
C GLY A 67 13.24 -3.79 23.24
N THR A 68 12.08 -4.42 23.38
CA THR A 68 11.95 -5.86 23.57
C THR A 68 12.21 -6.55 22.25
N LYS A 69 13.19 -7.47 22.24
CA LYS A 69 13.48 -8.27 21.05
C LYS A 69 12.25 -9.06 20.66
N ILE A 70 11.83 -8.94 19.41
CA ILE A 70 10.70 -9.71 18.92
C ILE A 70 11.20 -10.96 18.21
N ASN A 71 10.92 -12.11 18.80
CA ASN A 71 11.24 -13.42 18.25
C ASN A 71 9.94 -14.01 17.69
N TYR A 72 9.71 -13.91 16.38
CA TYR A 72 8.52 -14.49 15.74
C TYR A 72 8.81 -15.90 15.24
N SER A 73 8.49 -16.95 16.01
CA SER A 73 8.50 -18.38 15.63
C SER A 73 9.77 -18.92 14.94
N GLU A 74 9.86 -20.25 14.75
CA GLU A 74 10.90 -20.88 13.93
C GLU A 74 10.33 -21.31 12.57
N PRO A 75 10.99 -20.94 11.44
CA PRO A 75 12.00 -19.89 11.32
C PRO A 75 11.39 -18.47 11.42
N HIS A 76 12.20 -17.49 11.84
CA HIS A 76 11.79 -16.09 11.94
C HIS A 76 11.30 -15.54 10.62
N LYS A 77 9.98 -15.34 10.48
CA LYS A 77 9.38 -14.74 9.29
C LYS A 77 8.63 -13.49 9.68
N VAL A 78 9.18 -12.36 9.25
CA VAL A 78 8.46 -11.09 9.21
C VAL A 78 8.33 -10.67 7.77
N PHE A 79 7.24 -9.98 7.46
CA PHE A 79 6.95 -9.55 6.10
C PHE A 79 7.00 -8.03 6.07
N ILE A 80 7.88 -7.50 5.21
CA ILE A 80 7.97 -6.06 4.96
C ILE A 80 7.14 -5.78 3.71
N PRO A 81 6.19 -4.84 3.76
CA PRO A 81 5.47 -4.43 2.56
C PRO A 81 6.45 -3.96 1.47
N PRO A 82 6.33 -4.48 0.24
CA PRO A 82 6.96 -3.89 -0.93
C PRO A 82 6.63 -2.41 -1.06
N CYS A 83 7.47 -1.69 -1.79
CA CYS A 83 7.30 -0.25 -2.05
C CYS A 83 6.19 0.02 -3.08
N TYR A 84 4.99 -0.50 -2.88
CA TYR A 84 3.88 -0.45 -3.84
C TYR A 84 3.56 0.95 -4.36
N SER A 85 3.64 1.96 -3.50
CA SER A 85 3.28 3.34 -3.82
C SER A 85 4.39 4.14 -4.50
N THR A 86 5.60 3.59 -4.65
CA THR A 86 6.76 4.30 -5.20
C THR A 86 7.54 3.52 -6.26
N ASP A 87 7.37 2.20 -6.34
CA ASP A 87 8.02 1.34 -7.32
C ASP A 87 6.98 0.65 -8.20
N ILE A 88 6.93 1.06 -9.47
CA ILE A 88 5.98 0.54 -10.46
C ILE A 88 6.11 -0.96 -10.68
N SER A 89 7.31 -1.54 -10.51
CA SER A 89 7.54 -2.97 -10.75
C SER A 89 6.78 -3.86 -9.76
N VAL A 90 6.59 -3.39 -8.53
CA VAL A 90 5.80 -4.09 -7.49
C VAL A 90 4.39 -3.53 -7.36
N ALA A 91 4.14 -2.28 -7.77
CA ALA A 91 2.79 -1.73 -7.82
C ALA A 91 1.87 -2.53 -8.75
N TRP A 92 2.43 -3.15 -9.79
CA TRP A 92 1.65 -3.99 -10.70
C TRP A 92 1.04 -5.23 -10.02
N ASP A 93 1.67 -5.76 -8.96
CA ASP A 93 1.08 -6.85 -8.17
C ASP A 93 -0.27 -6.44 -7.55
N VAL A 94 -0.45 -5.15 -7.23
CA VAL A 94 -1.72 -4.58 -6.74
C VAL A 94 -2.78 -4.65 -7.82
N VAL A 95 -2.43 -4.28 -9.05
CA VAL A 95 -3.30 -4.37 -10.22
C VAL A 95 -3.72 -5.83 -10.42
N GLU A 96 -2.75 -6.74 -10.52
CA GLU A 96 -3.02 -8.18 -10.71
C GLU A 96 -3.90 -8.77 -9.60
N LYS A 97 -3.67 -8.37 -8.36
CA LYS A 97 -4.47 -8.81 -7.20
C LYS A 97 -5.92 -8.34 -7.32
N MET A 98 -6.13 -7.09 -7.73
CA MET A 98 -7.45 -6.47 -7.81
C MET A 98 -8.22 -6.88 -9.08
N CYS A 99 -7.53 -7.24 -10.17
CA CYS A 99 -8.11 -7.55 -11.48
C CYS A 99 -8.65 -8.98 -11.63
N LYS A 100 -8.73 -9.75 -10.55
CA LYS A 100 -9.36 -11.09 -10.55
C LYS A 100 -10.88 -10.97 -10.72
N GLY A 101 -11.33 -10.62 -11.94
CA GLY A 101 -12.74 -10.53 -12.34
C GLY A 101 -13.30 -9.11 -12.53
N ARG A 102 -12.46 -8.07 -12.62
CA ARG A 102 -12.88 -6.67 -12.86
C ARG A 102 -12.02 -6.04 -13.97
N SER A 103 -12.59 -5.12 -14.74
CA SER A 103 -11.84 -4.27 -15.68
C SER A 103 -11.21 -3.07 -14.97
N TYR A 104 -10.09 -2.60 -15.49
CA TYR A 104 -9.42 -1.39 -15.04
C TYR A 104 -8.90 -0.63 -16.27
N GLU A 105 -8.87 0.69 -16.17
CA GLU A 105 -8.26 1.56 -17.17
C GLU A 105 -7.26 2.47 -16.47
N ILE A 106 -6.03 2.50 -16.98
CA ILE A 106 -4.98 3.41 -16.54
C ILE A 106 -4.74 4.33 -17.71
N SER A 107 -4.94 5.63 -17.51
CA SER A 107 -4.69 6.64 -18.52
C SER A 107 -3.78 7.74 -17.96
N SER A 108 -2.92 8.28 -18.81
CA SER A 108 -2.24 9.55 -18.51
C SER A 108 -3.15 10.67 -18.98
N SER A 109 -3.49 11.59 -18.09
CA SER A 109 -4.23 12.81 -18.46
C SER A 109 -3.37 14.03 -18.16
N PHE A 110 -3.22 14.88 -19.17
CA PHE A 110 -2.76 16.25 -18.97
C PHE A 110 -3.99 17.05 -18.54
N GLN A 111 -4.05 17.46 -17.27
CA GLN A 111 -5.13 18.31 -16.79
C GLN A 111 -4.54 19.71 -16.57
N ASP A 112 -4.68 20.57 -17.58
CA ASP A 112 -4.32 22.00 -17.51
C ASP A 112 -5.26 22.81 -16.57
N GLU A 113 -6.26 22.16 -15.95
CA GLU A 113 -7.37 22.81 -15.27
C GLU A 113 -7.06 23.24 -13.81
N TYR A 114 -5.95 22.76 -13.27
CA TYR A 114 -5.36 23.33 -12.06
C TYR A 114 -4.06 23.99 -12.48
N ASP A 115 -3.87 25.26 -12.15
CA ASP A 115 -2.75 26.18 -12.48
C ASP A 115 -1.36 25.69 -11.96
N VAL A 116 -1.06 24.41 -12.19
CA VAL A 116 0.08 23.64 -11.72
C VAL A 116 0.45 22.78 -12.92
N GLY A 117 1.54 23.11 -13.61
CA GLY A 117 2.05 22.39 -14.79
C GLY A 117 2.57 20.97 -14.49
N ASP A 118 1.90 20.23 -13.61
CA ASP A 118 2.30 18.90 -13.17
C ASP A 118 1.53 17.83 -13.96
N VAL A 119 2.29 17.01 -14.67
CA VAL A 119 1.79 15.81 -15.36
C VAL A 119 1.37 14.79 -14.30
N GLY A 120 0.10 14.36 -14.33
CA GLY A 120 -0.44 13.36 -13.42
C GLY A 120 -0.99 12.13 -14.12
N TRP A 121 -1.34 11.13 -13.32
CA TRP A 121 -1.91 9.87 -13.79
C TRP A 121 -3.32 9.71 -13.26
N LEU A 122 -4.23 9.36 -14.16
CA LEU A 122 -5.62 9.08 -13.86
C LEU A 122 -5.85 7.57 -13.93
N ILE A 123 -6.32 7.01 -12.83
CA ILE A 123 -6.74 5.61 -12.79
C ILE A 123 -8.24 5.58 -12.61
N THR A 124 -8.90 4.90 -13.54
CA THR A 124 -10.32 4.62 -13.48
C THR A 124 -10.52 3.17 -13.13
N TRP A 125 -11.15 2.93 -11.97
CA TRP A 125 -11.47 1.60 -11.49
C TRP A 125 -12.96 1.32 -11.61
N GLY A 126 -13.34 0.21 -12.26
CA GLY A 126 -14.74 -0.21 -12.43
C GLY A 126 -15.07 -0.67 -13.84
N ASN A 127 -16.32 -1.08 -14.06
CA ASN A 127 -16.84 -1.33 -15.40
C ASN A 127 -17.11 0.02 -16.08
N MET A 128 -16.52 0.24 -17.26
CA MET A 128 -16.79 1.44 -18.06
C MET A 128 -18.29 1.67 -18.21
N GLY A 129 -18.75 2.88 -17.84
CA GLY A 129 -20.16 3.27 -17.96
C GLY A 129 -21.09 2.74 -16.85
N SER A 130 -20.55 2.14 -15.78
CA SER A 130 -21.35 1.75 -14.60
C SER A 130 -21.27 2.82 -13.49
N PRO A 131 -22.36 3.09 -12.74
CA PRO A 131 -22.25 3.90 -11.53
C PRO A 131 -21.27 3.24 -10.54
N GLY A 132 -20.39 4.04 -9.94
CA GLY A 132 -19.29 3.55 -9.08
C GLY A 132 -17.93 3.47 -9.77
N GLN A 133 -17.71 4.19 -10.88
CA GLN A 133 -16.37 4.42 -11.39
C GLN A 133 -15.61 5.34 -10.46
N GLU A 134 -14.44 4.88 -10.04
CA GLU A 134 -13.54 5.63 -9.19
C GLU A 134 -12.41 6.22 -10.01
N GLU A 135 -12.38 7.55 -10.12
CA GLU A 135 -11.33 8.32 -10.77
C GLU A 135 -10.36 8.84 -9.72
N ILE A 136 -9.11 8.39 -9.79
CA ILE A 136 -8.05 8.87 -8.90
C ILE A 136 -6.95 9.52 -9.72
N TRP A 137 -6.65 10.75 -9.34
CA TRP A 137 -5.48 11.48 -9.80
C TRP A 137 -4.34 11.36 -8.79
N ALA A 138 -3.13 11.08 -9.28
CA ALA A 138 -1.92 11.20 -8.48
C ALA A 138 -0.70 11.60 -9.34
N PRO A 139 0.36 12.19 -8.74
CA PRO A 139 1.58 12.55 -9.45
C PRO A 139 2.31 11.35 -10.08
N THR A 140 2.14 10.15 -9.55
CA THR A 140 2.81 8.94 -10.05
C THR A 140 1.83 7.78 -10.24
N ILE A 141 2.10 6.91 -11.22
CA ILE A 141 1.30 5.69 -11.46
C ILE A 141 1.22 4.81 -10.20
N PRO A 142 2.33 4.48 -9.51
CA PRO A 142 2.29 3.57 -8.35
C PRO A 142 1.41 4.11 -7.22
N GLU A 143 1.47 5.42 -6.97
CA GLU A 143 0.61 6.09 -6.00
C GLU A 143 -0.87 6.01 -6.40
N ALA A 144 -1.20 6.35 -7.65
CA ALA A 144 -2.57 6.27 -8.15
C ALA A 144 -3.12 4.84 -8.02
N ILE A 145 -2.32 3.83 -8.38
CA ILE A 145 -2.71 2.41 -8.29
C ILE A 145 -3.08 2.06 -6.84
N CYS A 146 -2.20 2.43 -5.90
CA CYS A 146 -2.38 2.10 -4.48
C CYS A 146 -3.61 2.76 -3.89
N LYS A 147 -3.81 4.07 -4.16
CA LYS A 147 -4.99 4.81 -3.68
C LYS A 147 -6.27 4.23 -4.28
N ALA A 148 -6.27 3.90 -5.57
CA ALA A 148 -7.45 3.35 -6.26
C ALA A 148 -7.83 1.98 -5.69
N ALA A 149 -6.84 1.14 -5.45
CA ALA A 149 -7.07 -0.18 -4.87
C ALA A 149 -7.64 -0.12 -3.45
N LEU A 150 -7.21 0.87 -2.64
CA LEU A 150 -7.73 1.06 -1.28
C LEU A 150 -9.17 1.57 -1.28
N LEU A 151 -9.51 2.57 -2.10
CA LEU A 151 -10.89 3.07 -2.20
C LEU A 151 -11.84 1.95 -2.65
N ALA A 152 -11.46 1.22 -3.69
CA ALA A 152 -12.25 0.10 -4.20
C ALA A 152 -12.47 -1.03 -3.19
N LYS A 153 -11.66 -1.12 -2.11
CA LYS A 153 -11.86 -2.07 -1.01
C LYS A 153 -12.80 -1.54 0.06
N GLU A 154 -12.73 -0.26 0.41
CA GLU A 154 -13.64 0.34 1.40
C GLU A 154 -15.10 0.36 0.87
N ASP A 155 -15.31 0.59 -0.43
CA ASP A 155 -16.66 0.57 -1.03
C ASP A 155 -17.32 -0.82 -0.99
N THR A 156 -16.52 -1.90 -0.99
CA THR A 156 -17.07 -3.27 -0.91
C THR A 156 -17.48 -3.69 0.50
N SER A 157 -17.05 -2.98 1.54
CA SER A 157 -17.45 -3.25 2.94
C SER A 157 -18.86 -2.76 3.28
N ASP A 158 -19.40 -1.80 2.53
CA ASP A 158 -20.71 -1.19 2.80
C ASP A 158 -21.87 -1.87 2.04
N ALA A 159 -21.58 -2.89 1.24
CA ALA A 159 -22.56 -3.65 0.45
C ALA A 159 -22.96 -5.00 1.10
N GLY A 160 -22.68 -5.19 2.39
CA GLY A 160 -22.94 -6.42 3.15
C GLY A 160 -24.19 -6.37 4.01
#